data_AF-A0A1X4HUA7-F1
#
_entry.id   AF-A0A1X4HUA7-F1
#
_cell.length_a   1.000
_cell.length_b   1.000
_cell.length_c   1.000
_cell.angle_alpha   90.00
_cell.angle_beta   90.00
_cell.angle_gamma   90.00
#
_symmetry.space_group_name_H-M   'P 1'
#
loop_
_entity.id
_entity.type
_entity.pdbx_description
1 polymer ?
#
loop_
_entity_poly.entity_id
_entity_poly.type
_entity_poly.pdbx_seq_one_letter_code
_entity_poly.pdbx_strand_id
1 'polypeptide(L)'
;ESGVPLGARPAIAGTAHPGARITVSDKDGHEVCAGTAGSDGRWSCVPAPALPDGPNRLQATAALNGVSASSEQIQITVGDAAPAG
;
A
#
# COMPACT_ATOMS: atom_id res chain seq x y z
N GLU A 1 -24.22 8.85 18.53
CA GLU A 1 -23.73 7.73 17.70
C GLU A 1 -22.72 8.32 16.74
N SER A 2 -21.43 8.10 16.95
CA SER A 2 -20.38 8.87 16.26
C SER A 2 -19.32 7.93 15.72
N GLY A 3 -19.01 8.09 14.43
CA GLY A 3 -17.87 7.47 13.77
C GLY A 3 -18.23 6.18 13.05
N VAL A 4 -18.78 6.27 11.84
CA VAL A 4 -18.45 5.25 10.85
C VAL A 4 -16.93 5.34 10.67
N PRO A 5 -16.12 4.31 10.97
CA PRO A 5 -14.70 4.36 10.67
C PRO A 5 -14.58 4.49 9.15
N LEU A 6 -14.36 5.71 8.68
CA LEU A 6 -14.10 6.00 7.28
C LEU A 6 -12.73 5.38 7.02
N GLY A 7 -12.70 4.10 6.64
CA GLY A 7 -11.49 3.28 6.55
C GLY A 7 -10.34 4.08 5.95
N ALA A 8 -9.24 4.19 6.70
CA ALA A 8 -8.12 5.00 6.26
C ALA A 8 -7.53 4.37 5.00
N ARG A 9 -7.31 5.21 3.99
CA ARG A 9 -6.61 4.85 2.76
C ARG A 9 -5.24 5.50 2.80
N PRO A 10 -4.30 5.00 3.63
CA PRO A 10 -2.96 5.56 3.67
C PRO A 10 -2.36 5.45 2.27
N ALA A 11 -1.86 6.56 1.75
CA ALA A 11 -1.11 6.54 0.51
C ALA A 11 0.18 5.75 0.75
N ILE A 12 0.33 4.64 0.04
CA ILE A 12 1.52 3.82 0.11
C ILE A 12 2.48 4.38 -0.92
N ALA A 13 3.62 4.85 -0.47
CA ALA A 13 4.67 5.35 -1.32
C ALA A 13 5.95 4.54 -1.10
N GLY A 14 6.74 4.44 -2.17
CA GLY A 14 8.00 3.75 -2.13
C GLY A 14 8.88 4.09 -3.32
N THR A 15 9.99 3.39 -3.41
CA THR A 15 10.92 3.47 -4.52
C THR A 15 11.09 2.09 -5.15
N ALA A 16 11.21 2.06 -6.47
CA ALA A 16 11.51 0.88 -7.25
C ALA A 16 12.26 1.30 -8.52
N HIS A 17 12.67 0.32 -9.32
CA HIS A 17 13.31 0.61 -10.61
C HIS A 17 12.36 1.41 -11.51
N PRO A 18 12.84 2.49 -12.16
CA PRO A 18 12.01 3.28 -13.06
C PRO A 18 11.31 2.43 -14.12
N GLY A 19 9.99 2.63 -14.27
CA GLY A 19 9.14 1.84 -15.17
C GLY A 19 8.71 0.48 -14.63
N ALA A 20 9.13 0.07 -13.42
CA ALA A 20 8.66 -1.17 -12.80
C ALA A 20 7.18 -1.09 -12.43
N ARG A 21 6.45 -2.19 -12.68
CA ARG A 21 5.07 -2.35 -12.23
C ARG A 21 5.07 -2.76 -10.77
N ILE A 22 4.41 -1.97 -9.94
CA ILE A 22 4.30 -2.23 -8.50
C ILE A 22 2.94 -2.83 -8.22
N THR A 23 2.93 -3.96 -7.52
CA THR A 23 1.73 -4.59 -7.00
C THR A 23 1.88 -4.68 -5.49
N VAL A 24 0.98 -4.02 -4.76
CA VAL A 24 0.92 -4.09 -3.31
C VAL A 24 -0.16 -5.08 -2.92
N SER A 25 0.24 -6.08 -2.14
CA SER A 25 -0.65 -7.13 -1.65
C SER A 25 -0.67 -7.16 -0.13
N ASP A 26 -1.79 -7.60 0.46
CA ASP A 26 -1.91 -7.87 1.89
C ASP A 26 -1.21 -9.19 2.28
N LYS A 27 -1.15 -9.51 3.59
CA LYS A 27 -0.62 -10.79 4.12
C LYS A 27 -1.26 -12.03 3.50
N ASP A 28 -2.49 -11.92 2.99
CA ASP A 28 -3.20 -13.01 2.30
C ASP A 28 -2.80 -13.16 0.83
N GLY A 29 -1.97 -12.25 0.29
CA GLY A 29 -1.60 -12.21 -1.12
C GLY A 29 -2.62 -11.51 -2.02
N HIS A 30 -3.71 -10.98 -1.46
CA HIS A 30 -4.70 -10.20 -2.20
C HIS A 30 -4.13 -8.84 -2.62
N GLU A 31 -4.27 -8.49 -3.91
CA GLU A 31 -3.88 -7.18 -4.43
C GLU A 31 -4.76 -6.09 -3.79
N VAL A 32 -4.09 -5.12 -3.13
CA VAL A 32 -4.70 -3.99 -2.43
C VAL A 32 -4.63 -2.72 -3.28
N CYS A 33 -3.47 -2.49 -3.91
CA CYS A 33 -3.30 -1.48 -4.95
C CYS A 33 -2.17 -1.84 -5.89
N ALA A 34 -2.18 -1.21 -7.06
CA ALA A 34 -1.09 -1.29 -8.01
C ALA A 34 -0.65 0.12 -8.39
N GLY A 35 0.61 0.23 -8.81
CA GLY A 35 1.22 1.46 -9.28
C GLY A 35 2.32 1.17 -10.30
N THR A 36 2.95 2.22 -10.79
CA THR A 36 4.13 2.10 -11.63
C THR A 36 5.14 3.12 -11.14
N ALA A 37 6.40 2.70 -11.05
CA ALA A 37 7.49 3.60 -10.70
C ALA A 37 7.74 4.59 -11.85
N GLY A 38 7.75 5.87 -11.51
CA GLY A 38 8.10 6.94 -12.43
C GLY A 38 9.56 6.88 -12.87
N SER A 39 9.97 7.81 -13.73
CA SER A 39 11.34 7.95 -14.22
C SER A 39 12.37 8.14 -13.10
N ASP A 40 11.93 8.73 -11.99
CA ASP A 40 12.68 8.97 -10.76
C ASP A 40 12.66 7.77 -9.79
N GLY A 41 12.00 6.68 -10.18
CA GLY A 41 11.87 5.45 -9.38
C GLY A 41 10.86 5.56 -8.24
N ARG A 42 10.24 6.72 -8.01
CA ARG A 42 9.17 6.84 -7.00
C ARG A 42 7.86 6.32 -7.55
N TRP A 43 7.09 5.71 -6.65
CA TRP A 43 5.73 5.31 -6.92
C TRP A 43 4.86 5.63 -5.70
N SER A 44 3.58 5.79 -5.95
CA SER A 44 2.56 5.87 -4.93
C SER A 44 1.31 5.16 -5.39
N CYS A 45 0.69 4.36 -4.53
CA CYS A 45 -0.65 3.86 -4.77
C CYS A 45 -1.52 4.01 -3.53
N VAL A 46 -2.82 4.18 -3.77
CA VAL A 46 -3.82 4.29 -2.72
C VAL A 46 -4.61 2.98 -2.71
N PRO A 47 -4.69 2.28 -1.57
CA PRO A 47 -5.53 1.09 -1.39
C PRO A 47 -6.97 1.30 -1.85
N ALA A 48 -7.48 0.37 -2.66
CA ALA A 48 -8.89 0.28 -3.02
C ALA A 48 -9.23 -1.20 -3.19
N PRO A 49 -9.77 -1.91 -2.17
CA PRO A 49 -10.64 -1.49 -1.05
C PRO A 49 -9.95 -0.83 0.16
N ALA A 50 -10.76 -0.28 1.07
CA ALA A 50 -10.24 0.27 2.33
C ALA A 50 -9.61 -0.85 3.19
N LEU A 51 -8.49 -0.54 3.81
CA LEU A 51 -7.84 -1.46 4.73
C LEU A 51 -8.67 -1.58 6.02
N PRO A 52 -8.81 -2.78 6.60
CA PRO A 52 -9.47 -2.95 7.89
C PRO A 52 -8.75 -2.15 8.98
N ASP A 53 -9.50 -1.74 10.02
CA ASP A 53 -8.91 -1.07 11.18
C ASP A 53 -7.91 -2.01 11.89
N GLY A 54 -6.83 -1.42 12.39
CA GLY A 54 -5.74 -2.13 13.05
C GLY A 54 -4.53 -2.41 12.16
N PRO A 55 -3.66 -3.36 12.57
CA PRO A 55 -2.40 -3.64 11.89
C PRO A 55 -2.63 -4.43 10.59
N ASN A 56 -2.33 -3.79 9.46
CA ASN A 56 -2.34 -4.37 8.13
C ASN A 56 -0.91 -4.66 7.68
N ARG A 57 -0.64 -5.86 7.17
CA ARG A 57 0.68 -6.24 6.68
C ARG A 57 0.67 -6.22 5.18
N LEU A 58 1.37 -5.27 4.58
CA LEU A 58 1.43 -5.09 3.14
C LEU A 58 2.82 -5.44 2.62
N GLN A 59 2.86 -5.99 1.42
CA GLN A 59 4.08 -6.28 0.68
C GLN A 59 3.96 -5.67 -0.72
N ALA A 60 4.95 -4.87 -1.12
CA ALA A 60 5.04 -4.35 -2.47
C ALA A 60 5.94 -5.25 -3.30
N THR A 61 5.50 -5.65 -4.49
CA THR A 61 6.30 -6.40 -5.45
C THR A 61 6.46 -5.58 -6.71
N ALA A 62 7.70 -5.29 -7.08
CA ALA A 62 8.07 -4.59 -8.29
C ALA A 62 8.46 -5.61 -9.37
N ALA A 63 7.82 -5.55 -10.53
CA ALA A 63 8.13 -6.40 -11.68
C ALA A 63 8.53 -5.54 -12.89
N LEU A 64 9.69 -5.84 -13.49
CA LEU A 64 10.20 -5.14 -14.66
C LEU A 64 10.95 -6.11 -15.57
N ASN A 65 10.57 -6.18 -16.86
CA ASN A 65 11.23 -7.04 -17.87
C ASN A 65 11.41 -8.51 -17.45
N GLY A 66 10.46 -9.07 -16.69
CA GLY A 66 10.53 -10.44 -16.18
C GLY A 66 11.36 -10.62 -14.89
N VAL A 67 11.92 -9.54 -14.34
CA VAL A 67 12.58 -9.54 -13.03
C VAL A 67 11.60 -8.99 -12.00
N SER A 68 11.35 -9.77 -10.94
CA SER A 68 10.49 -9.39 -9.83
C SER A 68 11.29 -9.22 -8.55
N ALA A 69 11.04 -8.16 -7.79
CA ALA A 69 11.63 -7.89 -6.49
C ALA A 69 10.52 -7.52 -5.50
N SER A 70 10.41 -8.26 -4.40
CA SER A 70 9.47 -7.96 -3.32
C SER A 70 10.15 -7.12 -2.24
N SER A 71 9.43 -6.15 -1.70
CA SER A 71 9.83 -5.39 -0.53
C SER A 71 9.73 -6.25 0.73
N GLU A 72 10.34 -5.77 1.81
CA GLU A 72 10.02 -6.25 3.14
C GLU A 72 8.53 -6.05 3.45
N GLN A 73 7.99 -6.87 4.35
CA GLN A 73 6.62 -6.73 4.82
C GLN A 73 6.53 -5.49 5.69
N ILE A 74 5.69 -4.54 5.29
CA ILE A 74 5.49 -3.28 6.01
C ILE A 74 4.18 -3.41 6.79
N GLN A 75 4.23 -3.16 8.09
CA GLN A 75 3.04 -3.09 8.92
C GLN A 75 2.51 -1.66 8.95
N ILE A 76 1.31 -1.46 8.44
CA ILE A 76 0.59 -0.20 8.49
C ILE A 76 -0.56 -0.36 9.47
N THR A 77 -0.51 0.36 10.59
CA THR A 77 -1.64 0.41 11.52
C THR A 77 -2.60 1.47 11.03
N VAL A 78 -3.75 1.04 10.51
CA VAL A 78 -4.89 1.92 10.29
C VAL A 78 -5.48 2.18 11.67
N GLY A 79 -5.43 3.42 12.12
CA GLY A 79 -6.15 3.84 13.30
C GLY A 79 -7.37 4.64 12.89
N ASP A 80 -8.52 4.36 13.52
CA ASP A 80 -9.54 5.36 13.77
C ASP A 80 -8.83 6.65 14.22
N ALA A 81 -8.86 7.68 13.38
CA ALA A 81 -8.33 8.97 13.76
C ALA A 81 -9.22 9.47 14.92
N ALA A 82 -8.80 9.19 16.15
CA ALA A 82 -9.43 9.74 17.34
C ALA A 82 -9.57 11.26 17.11
N PRO A 83 -10.79 11.83 17.23
CA PRO A 83 -10.96 13.26 17.01
C PRO A 83 -10.06 13.98 18.01
N ALA A 84 -9.19 14.87 17.51
CA ALA A 84 -8.51 15.83 18.37
C ALA A 84 -9.60 16.56 19.18
N GLY A 85 -9.42 16.55 20.51
CA GLY A 85 -10.45 16.82 21.52
C GLY A 85 -11.03 18.23 21.56
#